data_AF-A0A518H946-F1
#
_entry.id   AF-A0A518H946-F1
#
_cell.length_a   1.000
_cell.length_b   1.000
_cell.length_c   1.000
_cell.angle_alpha   90.00
_cell.angle_beta   90.00
_cell.angle_gamma   90.00
#
_symmetry.space_group_name_H-M   'P 1'
#
loop_
_entity.id
_entity.type
_entity.pdbx_description
1 polymer ?
#
loop_
_entity_poly.entity_id
_entity_poly.type
_entity_poly.pdbx_seq_one_letter_code
_entity_poly.pdbx_strand_id
1 'polypeptide(L)'
;MARVTITIEGEAQEIRRTLRKLLGPMGMGPGPRRDRANERGGPGTHGPREPWSPEELTQVWNEITVGARRVLTEIAGRAEGYPSGELQKSLGMDGKAIGGTLSSVGVASRRFGARPPIYKFRWDEYRMPPPVAEVVHLLSQGK
;
A
#
# COMPACT_ATOMS: atom_id res chain seq x y z
N MET A 1 9.27 -24.59 -15.96
CA MET A 1 8.64 -23.47 -15.23
C MET A 1 7.18 -23.43 -15.62
N ALA A 2 6.27 -23.56 -14.67
CA ALA A 2 4.84 -23.61 -14.95
C ALA A 2 4.22 -22.21 -14.75
N ARG A 3 3.53 -21.71 -15.78
CA ARG A 3 2.72 -20.50 -15.73
C ARG A 3 1.26 -20.95 -15.75
N VAL A 4 0.51 -20.58 -14.72
CA VAL A 4 -0.92 -20.83 -14.66
C VAL A 4 -1.63 -19.51 -14.90
N THR A 5 -2.42 -19.43 -15.97
CA THR A 5 -3.26 -18.29 -16.31
C THR A 5 -4.70 -18.73 -16.10
N ILE A 6 -5.44 -18.08 -15.22
CA ILE A 6 -6.85 -18.37 -14.96
C ILE A 6 -7.65 -17.14 -15.40
N THR A 7 -8.47 -17.31 -16.43
CA THR A 7 -9.41 -16.29 -16.92
C THR A 7 -10.77 -16.57 -16.32
N ILE A 8 -11.32 -15.61 -15.57
CA ILE A 8 -12.63 -15.73 -14.93
C ILE A 8 -13.53 -14.67 -15.56
N GLU A 9 -14.52 -15.12 -16.32
CA GLU A 9 -15.56 -14.26 -16.89
C GLU A 9 -16.83 -14.38 -16.05
N GLY A 10 -17.30 -13.25 -15.53
CA GLY A 10 -18.47 -13.17 -14.65
C GLY A 10 -18.68 -11.75 -14.13
N GLU A 11 -19.80 -11.51 -13.47
CA GLU A 11 -20.10 -10.19 -12.91
C GLU A 11 -19.10 -9.84 -11.79
N ALA A 12 -18.54 -8.62 -11.80
CA ALA A 12 -17.42 -8.22 -10.93
C ALA A 12 -17.67 -8.46 -9.42
N GLN A 13 -18.93 -8.47 -8.99
CA GLN A 13 -19.34 -8.74 -7.61
C GLN A 13 -19.18 -10.22 -7.22
N GLU A 14 -19.40 -11.15 -8.15
CA GLU A 14 -19.26 -12.59 -7.94
C GLU A 14 -17.79 -13.02 -7.90
N ILE A 15 -16.97 -12.39 -8.74
CA ILE A 15 -15.51 -12.57 -8.76
C ILE A 15 -14.91 -12.13 -7.41
N ARG A 16 -15.36 -10.99 -6.88
CA ARG A 16 -14.95 -10.47 -5.56
C ARG A 16 -15.32 -11.40 -4.41
N ARG A 17 -16.52 -12.00 -4.42
CA ARG A 17 -16.94 -12.99 -3.41
C ARG A 17 -16.10 -14.26 -3.46
N THR A 18 -15.77 -14.72 -4.66
CA THR A 18 -15.01 -15.97 -4.87
C THR A 18 -13.55 -15.81 -4.46
N LEU A 19 -12.91 -14.69 -4.81
CA LEU A 19 -11.55 -14.36 -4.35
C LEU A 19 -11.48 -14.22 -2.82
N ARG A 20 -12.49 -13.61 -2.20
CA ARG A 20 -12.58 -13.48 -0.73
C ARG A 20 -12.71 -14.84 -0.02
N LYS A 21 -13.33 -15.85 -0.66
CA LYS A 21 -13.39 -17.22 -0.14
C LYS A 21 -12.07 -17.98 -0.29
N LEU A 22 -11.31 -17.70 -1.34
CA LEU A 22 -10.00 -18.31 -1.60
C LEU A 22 -8.87 -17.70 -0.74
N LEU A 23 -8.99 -16.42 -0.38
CA LEU A 23 -7.94 -15.63 0.30
C LEU A 23 -8.30 -15.20 1.73
N GLY A 24 -9.46 -15.62 2.23
CA GLY A 24 -9.93 -15.28 3.58
C GLY A 24 -9.20 -16.09 4.67
N PRO A 25 -8.83 -15.47 5.81
CA PRO A 25 -8.12 -16.14 6.88
C PRO A 25 -9.03 -17.10 7.66
N MET A 26 -8.63 -18.37 7.74
CA MET A 26 -9.08 -19.25 8.81
C MET A 26 -8.56 -18.72 10.16
N GLY A 27 -9.45 -18.54 11.14
CA GLY A 27 -9.11 -18.63 12.57
C GLY A 27 -9.46 -17.43 13.46
N MET A 28 -10.55 -17.60 14.24
CA MET A 28 -10.83 -17.18 15.65
C MET A 28 -10.08 -15.96 16.23
N GLY A 29 -10.68 -14.99 16.93
CA GLY A 29 -11.71 -14.99 17.99
C GLY A 29 -11.49 -13.73 18.88
N PRO A 30 -12.40 -13.31 19.78
CA PRO A 30 -12.52 -11.91 20.19
C PRO A 30 -12.00 -11.52 21.60
N GLY A 31 -11.51 -10.27 21.71
CA GLY A 31 -11.54 -9.39 22.91
C GLY A 31 -10.19 -9.03 23.57
N PRO A 32 -10.11 -8.00 24.47
CA PRO A 32 -10.96 -6.83 24.68
C PRO A 32 -10.20 -5.46 24.77
N ARG A 33 -10.97 -4.39 25.01
CA ARG A 33 -10.64 -2.94 25.12
C ARG A 33 -9.58 -2.58 26.18
N ARG A 34 -8.75 -1.53 25.94
CA ARG A 34 -8.79 -0.21 26.65
C ARG A 34 -7.58 0.73 26.43
N ASP A 35 -7.88 2.00 26.67
CA ASP A 35 -7.07 3.15 27.12
C ASP A 35 -6.27 4.04 26.13
N ARG A 36 -6.80 5.27 26.00
CA ARG A 36 -6.09 6.48 25.57
C ARG A 36 -5.11 6.91 26.67
N ALA A 37 -3.84 7.10 26.33
CA ALA A 37 -3.05 8.27 26.76
C ALA A 37 -1.63 8.31 26.14
N ASN A 38 -1.40 9.38 25.38
CA ASN A 38 -0.20 10.23 25.36
C ASN A 38 1.14 9.80 24.70
N GLU A 39 1.30 10.26 23.46
CA GLU A 39 2.44 10.98 22.85
C GLU A 39 3.88 10.77 23.37
N ARG A 40 4.70 10.14 22.52
CA ARG A 40 6.03 10.64 22.12
C ARG A 40 6.56 9.85 20.92
N GLY A 41 7.01 10.55 19.89
CA GLY A 41 7.57 9.97 18.67
C GLY A 41 8.83 9.16 18.96
N GLY A 42 8.70 7.83 18.92
CA GLY A 42 9.76 6.86 18.70
C GLY A 42 9.36 5.97 17.51
N PRO A 43 10.30 5.22 16.91
CA PRO A 43 9.99 4.37 15.75
C PRO A 43 8.94 3.36 16.20
N GLY A 44 7.70 3.59 15.75
CA GLY A 44 6.53 2.99 16.34
C GLY A 44 6.54 1.47 16.19
N THR A 45 6.98 0.77 17.23
CA THR A 45 6.52 -0.58 17.53
C THR A 45 5.04 -0.46 17.84
N HIS A 46 4.24 -0.52 16.80
CA HIS A 46 2.79 -0.55 16.90
C HIS A 46 2.41 -1.85 16.22
N GLY A 47 1.66 -2.68 16.96
CA GLY A 47 1.28 -4.03 16.54
C GLY A 47 0.65 -4.07 15.14
N PRO A 48 0.55 -5.28 14.56
CA PRO A 48 0.07 -5.48 13.21
C PRO A 48 -1.39 -5.02 13.12
N ARG A 49 -1.63 -3.82 12.58
CA ARG A 49 -2.94 -3.47 12.03
C ARG A 49 -3.14 -4.32 10.77
N GLU A 50 -4.38 -4.70 10.52
CA GLU A 50 -4.79 -5.38 9.29
C GLU A 50 -4.17 -4.72 8.05
N PRO A 51 -3.75 -5.52 7.05
CA PRO A 51 -3.26 -4.99 5.78
C PRO A 51 -4.31 -4.09 5.16
N TRP A 52 -3.87 -3.03 4.47
CA TRP A 52 -4.75 -2.14 3.70
C TRP A 52 -5.80 -2.93 2.93
N SER A 53 -7.07 -2.56 3.08
CA SER A 53 -8.10 -3.10 2.20
C SER A 53 -7.94 -2.50 0.79
N PRO A 54 -8.27 -3.25 -0.27
CA PRO A 54 -8.27 -2.72 -1.64
C PRO A 54 -9.16 -1.47 -1.78
N GLU A 55 -10.26 -1.40 -1.04
CA GLU A 55 -11.18 -0.27 -1.03
C GLU A 55 -10.54 0.99 -0.45
N GLU A 56 -9.89 0.90 0.71
CA GLU A 56 -9.15 2.04 1.31
C GLU A 56 -8.03 2.51 0.38
N LEU A 57 -7.31 1.57 -0.24
CA LEU A 57 -6.23 1.91 -1.16
C LEU A 57 -6.75 2.61 -2.42
N THR A 58 -7.91 2.20 -2.92
CA THR A 58 -8.59 2.84 -4.06
C THR A 58 -9.04 4.26 -3.70
N GLN A 59 -9.60 4.47 -2.50
CA GLN A 59 -9.98 5.79 -2.03
C GLN A 59 -8.77 6.72 -1.93
N VAL A 60 -7.67 6.24 -1.35
CA VAL A 60 -6.42 7.01 -1.28
C VAL A 60 -5.85 7.29 -2.66
N TRP A 61 -5.86 6.30 -3.55
CA TRP A 61 -5.39 6.46 -4.93
C TRP A 61 -6.12 7.60 -5.65
N ASN A 62 -7.42 7.72 -5.45
CA ASN A 62 -8.24 8.76 -6.07
C ASN A 62 -7.95 10.17 -5.51
N GLU A 63 -7.54 10.27 -4.25
CA GLU A 63 -7.24 11.54 -3.57
C GLU A 63 -5.80 12.06 -3.79
N ILE A 64 -4.88 11.20 -4.23
CA ILE A 64 -3.48 11.58 -4.42
C ILE A 64 -3.19 12.10 -5.84
N THR A 65 -2.15 12.91 -5.94
CA THR A 65 -1.72 13.52 -7.21
C THR A 65 -1.21 12.47 -8.20
N VAL A 66 -1.20 12.80 -9.50
CA VAL A 66 -0.62 11.96 -10.54
C VAL A 66 0.86 11.65 -10.27
N GLY A 67 1.61 12.62 -9.76
CA GLY A 67 3.00 12.42 -9.34
C GLY A 67 3.12 11.37 -8.23
N ALA A 68 2.23 11.41 -7.23
CA ALA A 68 2.20 10.43 -6.15
C ALA A 68 1.83 9.03 -6.64
N ARG A 69 0.88 8.93 -7.57
CA ARG A 69 0.57 7.65 -8.24
C ARG A 69 1.79 7.09 -8.96
N ARG A 70 2.50 7.92 -9.73
CA ARG A 70 3.72 7.52 -10.44
C ARG A 70 4.80 6.99 -9.48
N VAL A 71 5.05 7.69 -8.38
CA VAL A 71 6.03 7.25 -7.37
C VAL A 71 5.60 5.93 -6.73
N LEU A 72 4.33 5.78 -6.35
CA LEU A 72 3.83 4.53 -5.76
C LEU A 72 3.91 3.35 -6.73
N THR A 73 3.56 3.55 -8.00
CA THR A 73 3.68 2.52 -9.04
C THR A 73 5.13 2.06 -9.21
N GLU A 74 6.08 3.01 -9.24
CA GLU A 74 7.50 2.69 -9.33
C GLU A 74 7.97 1.88 -8.12
N ILE A 75 7.59 2.30 -6.90
CA ILE A 75 7.91 1.54 -5.66
C ILE A 75 7.28 0.14 -5.68
N ALA A 76 6.04 0.01 -6.16
CA ALA A 76 5.34 -1.28 -6.28
C ALA A 76 6.06 -2.25 -7.23
N GLY A 77 6.83 -1.76 -8.20
CA GLY A 77 7.68 -2.58 -9.06
C GLY A 77 8.81 -3.29 -8.33
N ARG A 78 9.21 -2.81 -7.14
CA ARG A 78 10.21 -3.41 -6.25
C ARG A 78 9.76 -3.32 -4.79
N ALA A 79 8.59 -3.89 -4.51
CA ALA A 79 7.88 -3.74 -3.24
C ALA A 79 8.67 -4.20 -2.00
N GLU A 80 9.46 -5.26 -2.12
CA GLU A 80 10.28 -5.79 -1.01
C GLU A 80 11.45 -4.88 -0.64
N GLY A 81 11.84 -3.99 -1.54
CA GLY A 81 12.95 -3.08 -1.34
C GLY A 81 13.36 -2.32 -2.59
N TYR A 82 13.10 -1.01 -2.59
CA TYR A 82 13.57 -0.10 -3.62
C TYR A 82 14.59 0.89 -3.03
N PRO A 83 15.88 0.76 -3.35
CA PRO A 83 16.90 1.73 -2.94
C PRO A 83 16.54 3.16 -3.38
N SER A 84 16.66 4.12 -2.47
CA SER A 84 16.27 5.52 -2.70
C SER A 84 17.08 6.15 -3.83
N GLY A 85 18.36 5.82 -3.96
CA GLY A 85 19.21 6.31 -5.04
C GLY A 85 18.79 5.78 -6.41
N GLU A 86 18.32 4.53 -6.48
CA GLU A 86 17.82 3.94 -7.73
C GLU A 86 16.44 4.48 -8.09
N LEU A 87 15.56 4.67 -7.10
CA LEU A 87 14.25 5.27 -7.29
C LEU A 87 14.37 6.70 -7.86
N GLN A 88 15.30 7.49 -7.30
CA GLN A 88 15.62 8.84 -7.80
C GLN A 88 16.07 8.81 -9.26
N LYS A 89 16.97 7.88 -9.61
CA LYS A 89 17.44 7.69 -11.00
C LYS A 89 16.31 7.28 -11.93
N SER A 90 15.48 6.32 -11.55
CA SER A 90 14.37 5.82 -12.37
C SER A 90 13.33 6.91 -12.66
N LEU A 91 13.00 7.70 -11.64
CA LEU A 91 12.00 8.76 -11.78
C LEU A 91 12.55 10.07 -12.35
N GLY A 92 13.87 10.24 -12.36
CA GLY A 92 14.52 11.52 -12.68
C GLY A 92 14.17 12.61 -11.65
N MET A 93 13.96 12.22 -10.40
CA MET A 93 13.54 13.10 -9.31
C MET A 93 14.55 13.04 -8.17
N ASP A 94 14.81 14.17 -7.51
CA ASP A 94 15.59 14.16 -6.28
C ASP A 94 14.77 13.64 -5.08
N GLY A 95 15.46 13.28 -3.99
CA GLY A 95 14.83 12.75 -2.78
C GLY A 95 13.85 13.72 -2.11
N LYS A 96 14.02 15.04 -2.25
CA LYS A 96 13.12 16.04 -1.68
C LYS A 96 11.82 16.12 -2.48
N ALA A 97 11.89 16.06 -3.80
CA ALA A 97 10.75 16.00 -4.70
C ALA A 97 9.96 14.70 -4.47
N ILE A 98 10.63 13.55 -4.31
CA ILE A 98 10.00 12.29 -3.94
C ILE A 98 9.32 12.39 -2.56
N GLY A 99 10.02 12.91 -1.55
CA GLY A 99 9.45 13.08 -0.21
C GLY A 99 8.24 14.03 -0.17
N GLY A 100 8.31 15.13 -0.90
CA GLY A 100 7.17 16.06 -1.07
C GLY A 100 5.99 15.41 -1.78
N THR A 101 6.26 14.63 -2.82
CA THR A 101 5.24 13.86 -3.55
C THR A 101 4.56 12.82 -2.65
N LEU A 102 5.34 12.09 -1.85
CA LEU A 102 4.82 11.10 -0.90
C LEU A 102 4.10 11.73 0.29
N SER A 103 4.30 13.03 0.54
CA SER A 103 3.57 13.74 1.61
C SER A 103 2.06 13.78 1.32
N SER A 104 1.63 13.89 0.06
CA SER A 104 0.20 13.82 -0.29
C SER A 104 -0.39 12.44 0.02
N VAL A 105 0.39 11.37 -0.14
CA VAL A 105 -0.02 10.01 0.23
C VAL A 105 -0.22 9.91 1.73
N GLY A 106 0.69 10.48 2.52
CA GLY A 106 0.57 10.52 3.98
C GLY A 106 -0.66 11.31 4.44
N VAL A 107 -0.92 12.47 3.84
CA VAL A 107 -2.12 13.29 4.14
C VAL A 107 -3.40 12.54 3.77
N ALA A 108 -3.47 11.95 2.57
CA ALA A 108 -4.62 11.17 2.15
C ALA A 108 -4.87 9.96 3.06
N SER A 109 -3.83 9.19 3.38
CA SER A 109 -3.94 8.03 4.27
C SER A 109 -4.49 8.40 5.65
N ARG A 110 -4.05 9.54 6.22
CA ARG A 110 -4.55 10.03 7.51
C ARG A 110 -6.04 10.37 7.49
N ARG A 111 -6.59 10.87 6.37
CA ARG A 111 -8.03 11.17 6.24
C ARG A 111 -8.89 9.91 6.38
N PHE A 112 -8.34 8.75 5.99
CA PHE A 112 -9.01 7.44 6.13
C PHE A 112 -8.57 6.68 7.39
N GLY A 113 -7.86 7.34 8.32
CA GLY A 113 -7.39 6.70 9.55
C GLY A 113 -6.34 5.61 9.32
N ALA A 114 -5.65 5.64 8.17
CA ALA A 114 -4.66 4.66 7.75
C ALA A 114 -3.23 5.20 7.83
N ARG A 115 -2.26 4.29 7.98
CA ARG A 115 -0.83 4.60 7.80
C ARG A 115 -0.49 4.64 6.33
N PRO A 116 0.52 5.40 5.87
CA PRO A 116 0.94 5.37 4.48
C PRO A 116 1.16 3.92 3.95
N PRO A 117 0.86 3.66 2.67
CA PRO A 117 0.98 2.34 2.05
C PRO A 117 2.43 1.92 1.80
N ILE A 118 3.37 2.81 2.13
CA ILE A 118 4.80 2.62 2.03
C ILE A 118 5.46 2.99 3.36
N TYR A 119 6.62 2.41 3.62
CA TYR A 119 7.47 2.82 4.72
C TYR A 119 8.93 2.85 4.26
N LYS A 120 9.71 3.74 4.89
CA LYS A 120 11.15 3.83 4.63
C LYS A 120 11.89 2.87 5.56
N PHE A 121 12.52 1.85 4.99
CA PHE A 121 13.38 0.93 5.73
C PHE A 121 14.80 1.48 5.80
N ARG A 122 15.38 1.50 7.02
CA ARG A 122 16.77 1.94 7.28
C ARG A 122 17.18 3.27 6.64
N TRP A 123 16.23 4.18 6.43
CA TRP A 123 16.42 5.51 5.82
C TRP A 123 16.90 5.56 4.36
N ASP A 124 17.15 4.42 3.71
CA ASP A 124 17.67 4.39 2.34
C ASP A 124 16.85 3.54 1.38
N GLU A 125 15.82 2.84 1.86
CA GLU A 125 15.02 1.95 1.02
C GLU A 125 13.53 2.19 1.22
N TYR A 126 12.77 2.18 0.14
CA TYR A 126 11.31 2.20 0.19
C TYR A 126 10.78 0.78 0.11
N ARG A 127 9.85 0.45 1.02
CA ARG A 127 9.14 -0.82 1.01
C ARG A 127 7.64 -0.61 0.95
N MET A 128 6.98 -1.54 0.30
CA MET A 128 5.54 -1.65 0.18
C MET A 128 5.15 -3.09 0.51
N PRO A 129 4.17 -3.34 1.39
CA PRO A 129 3.68 -4.70 1.60
C PRO A 129 3.22 -5.33 0.26
N PRO A 130 3.56 -6.61 -0.04
CA PRO A 130 3.22 -7.21 -1.33
C PRO A 130 1.73 -7.12 -1.73
N PRO A 131 0.75 -7.35 -0.82
CA PRO A 131 -0.66 -7.19 -1.17
C PRO A 131 -1.03 -5.75 -1.58
N VAL A 132 -0.35 -4.75 -1.02
CA VAL A 132 -0.54 -3.34 -1.37
C VAL A 132 0.02 -3.05 -2.75
N ALA A 133 1.19 -3.62 -3.07
CA ALA A 133 1.81 -3.48 -4.37
C ALA A 133 0.95 -4.06 -5.50
N GLU A 134 0.32 -5.21 -5.26
CA GLU A 134 -0.62 -5.82 -6.21
C GLU A 134 -1.80 -4.88 -6.52
N VAL A 135 -2.42 -4.29 -5.49
CA VAL A 135 -3.52 -3.34 -5.69
C VAL A 135 -3.03 -2.07 -6.41
N VAL A 136 -1.84 -1.54 -6.06
CA VAL A 136 -1.25 -0.39 -6.77
C VAL A 136 -1.02 -0.69 -8.25
N HIS A 137 -0.55 -1.90 -8.59
CA HIS A 137 -0.39 -2.31 -9.99
C HIS A 137 -1.73 -2.34 -10.72
N LEU A 138 -2.76 -2.94 -10.13
CA LEU A 138 -4.11 -2.97 -10.72
C LEU A 138 -4.66 -1.54 -10.95
N LEU A 139 -4.52 -0.66 -9.96
CA LEU A 139 -4.98 0.72 -10.04
C LEU A 139 -4.19 1.56 -11.07
N SER A 140 -2.93 1.20 -11.33
CA SER A 140 -2.10 1.87 -12.35
C SER A 140 -2.47 1.48 -13.78
N GLN A 141 -3.08 0.31 -13.97
CA GLN A 141 -3.45 -0.24 -15.28
C GLN A 141 -4.87 0.17 -15.71
N GLY A 142 -5.78 0.43 -14.76
CA GLY A 142 -7.19 0.75 -15.02
C GLY A 142 -7.48 2.18 -15.46
N LYS A 143 -6.70 2.72 -16.41
CA LYS A 143 -7.02 4.01 -17.07
C LYS A 143 -8.22 3.90 -18.00
#